data_AF-A0A2G6QS43-F1
#
_entry.id   AF-A0A2G6QS43-F1
#
_cell.length_a   1.000
_cell.length_b   1.000
_cell.length_c   1.000
_cell.angle_alpha   90.00
_cell.angle_beta   90.00
_cell.angle_gamma   90.00
#
_symmetry.space_group_name_H-M   'P 1'
#
loop_
_entity.id
_entity.type
_entity.pdbx_description
1 polymer ?
#
loop_
_entity_poly.entity_id
_entity_poly.type
_entity_poly.pdbx_seq_one_letter_code
_entity_poly.pdbx_strand_id
1 'polypeptide(L)' 'MGLTGGIASGKSFVARLLAEYGAVIIDADVLAREVVSSGTIGLAKIVQVFGDQV' A
#
# COMPACT_ATOMS: atom_id res chain seq x y z
N MET A 1 5.74 5.74 -13.75
CA MET A 1 6.33 6.91 -13.05
C MET A 1 6.12 6.71 -11.56
N GLY A 2 7.08 7.06 -10.71
CA GLY A 2 6.95 6.96 -9.25
C GLY A 2 6.60 8.30 -8.63
N LEU A 3 5.56 8.36 -7.79
CA LEU A 3 5.19 9.55 -7.02
C LEU A 3 5.70 9.38 -5.59
N THR A 4 6.69 10.18 -5.20
CA THR A 4 7.33 10.13 -3.88
C THR A 4 7.33 11.52 -3.22
N GLY A 5 7.73 11.58 -1.95
CA GLY A 5 7.69 12.80 -1.15
C GLY A 5 7.50 12.51 0.34
N GLY A 6 7.94 13.43 1.20
CA GLY A 6 7.88 13.28 2.66
C GLY A 6 6.46 13.25 3.23
N ILE A 7 6.33 13.05 4.53
CA ILE A 7 5.04 13.13 5.24
C ILE A 7 4.39 14.50 4.98
N ALA A 8 3.07 14.52 4.77
CA ALA A 8 2.28 15.72 4.49
C ALA A 8 2.65 16.51 3.21
N SER A 9 3.47 15.96 2.30
CA SER A 9 3.88 16.65 1.06
C SER A 9 2.81 16.71 -0.03
N GLY A 10 1.56 16.32 0.25
CA GLY A 10 0.47 16.38 -0.73
C GLY A 10 0.49 15.29 -1.83
N LYS A 11 1.25 14.21 -1.68
CA LYS A 11 1.27 13.10 -2.67
C LYS A 11 -0.12 12.58 -3.02
N SER A 12 -0.98 12.36 -2.02
CA SER A 12 -2.33 11.86 -2.25
C SER A 12 -3.19 12.84 -3.06
N PHE A 13 -2.92 14.15 -2.97
CA PHE A 13 -3.57 15.16 -3.80
C PHE A 13 -3.10 15.06 -5.25
N VAL A 14 -1.78 14.98 -5.48
CA VAL A 14 -1.21 14.82 -6.83
C VAL A 14 -1.64 13.50 -7.47
N ALA A 15 -1.69 12.41 -6.71
CA ALA A 15 -2.16 11.12 -7.20
C ALA A 15 -3.62 11.18 -7.68
N ARG A 16 -4.51 11.84 -6.93
CA ARG A 16 -5.92 12.04 -7.33
C ARG A 16 -6.02 12.89 -8.59
N LEU A 17 -5.25 13.97 -8.67
CA LEU A 17 -5.22 14.82 -9.85
C LEU A 17 -4.79 14.03 -11.09
N LEU A 18 -3.74 13.21 -10.98
CA LEU A 18 -3.29 12.36 -12.08
C LEU A 18 -4.37 11.34 -12.49
N ALA A 19 -5.12 10.79 -11.53
CA ALA A 19 -6.22 9.89 -11.81
C ALA A 19 -7.35 10.56 -12.60
N GLU A 20 -7.66 11.83 -12.33
CA GLU A 20 -8.64 12.62 -13.09
C GLU A 20 -8.21 12.80 -14.56
N TYR A 21 -6.91 12.82 -14.84
CA TYR A 21 -6.35 12.83 -16.20
C TYR A 21 -6.21 11.43 -16.83
N GLY A 22 -6.78 10.39 -16.20
CA GLY A 22 -6.79 9.02 -16.73
C GLY A 22 -5.59 8.16 -16.31
N ALA A 23 -4.77 8.61 -15.37
CA ALA A 23 -3.71 7.77 -14.84
C ALA A 23 -4.28 6.65 -13.95
N VAL A 24 -3.78 5.44 -14.13
CA VAL A 24 -4.05 4.33 -13.20
C VAL A 24 -3.16 4.50 -11.97
N ILE A 25 -3.78 4.58 -10.80
CA ILE A 25 -3.08 4.71 -9.53
C ILE A 25 -2.83 3.33 -8.94
N ILE A 26 -1.56 3.04 -8.68
CA ILE A 26 -1.12 1.85 -7.95
C ILE A 26 -0.61 2.34 -6.59
N ASP A 27 -1.40 2.13 -5.55
CA ASP A 27 -1.06 2.53 -4.18
C ASP A 27 -0.34 1.40 -3.45
N ALA A 28 0.96 1.58 -3.20
CA ALA A 28 1.78 0.58 -2.53
C ALA A 28 1.39 0.38 -1.06
N ASP A 29 0.90 1.40 -0.36
CA ASP A 29 0.52 1.30 1.05
C ASP A 29 -0.76 0.48 1.20
N VAL A 30 -1.71 0.64 0.27
CA VAL A 30 -2.92 -0.18 0.21
C VAL A 30 -2.56 -1.63 -0.09
N LEU A 31 -1.76 -1.86 -1.14
CA LEU A 31 -1.35 -3.21 -1.52
C LEU A 31 -0.59 -3.93 -0.39
N ALA A 32 0.28 -3.22 0.32
CA ALA A 32 1.03 -3.78 1.46
C ALA A 32 0.10 -4.26 2.58
N ARG A 33 -1.02 -3.55 2.84
CA ARG A 33 -2.03 -3.97 3.82
C ARG A 33 -2.87 -5.15 3.33
N GLU A 34 -3.21 -5.15 2.04
CA GLU A 34 -4.01 -6.23 1.45
C GLU A 34 -3.28 -7.57 1.46
N VAL A 35 -1.98 -7.59 1.14
CA VAL A 35 -1.19 -8.84 1.10
C VAL A 35 -0.99 -9.50 2.46
N VAL A 36 -1.24 -8.78 3.55
CA VAL A 36 -1.18 -9.31 4.94
C VAL A 36 -2.55 -9.34 5.62
N SER A 37 -3.63 -9.20 4.85
CA SER A 37 -4.98 -9.31 5.39
C SER A 37 -5.30 -10.73 5.88
N SER A 38 -6.26 -10.86 6.79
CA SER A 38 -6.66 -12.16 7.36
C SER A 38 -6.98 -13.19 6.28
N GLY A 39 -6.38 -14.37 6.39
CA GLY A 39 -6.55 -15.47 5.43
C GLY A 39 -5.61 -15.42 4.21
N THR A 40 -4.72 -14.43 4.12
CA THR A 40 -3.70 -14.39 3.07
C THR A 40 -2.47 -15.24 3.39
N ILE A 41 -1.80 -15.71 2.34
CA ILE A 41 -0.49 -16.37 2.44
C ILE A 41 0.55 -15.43 3.07
N GLY A 42 0.45 -14.12 2.83
CA GLY A 42 1.37 -13.13 3.40
C GLY A 42 1.27 -13.08 4.91
N LEU A 43 0.05 -13.03 5.47
CA LEU A 43 -0.14 -13.10 6.92
C LEU A 43 0.39 -14.43 7.50
N ALA A 44 0.08 -15.56 6.85
CA ALA A 44 0.55 -16.87 7.30
C ALA A 44 2.08 -16.96 7.39
N LYS A 45 2.80 -16.38 6.41
CA LYS A 45 4.27 -16.31 6.43
C LYS A 45 4.80 -15.41 7.54
N ILE A 46 4.12 -14.30 7.82
CA ILE A 46 4.50 -13.40 8.91
C ILE A 46 4.33 -14.11 10.25
N VAL A 47 3.18 -14.76 10.48
CA VAL A 47 2.91 -15.55 11.69
C VAL A 47 3.93 -16.68 11.86
N GLN A 48 4.32 -17.36 10.77
CA GLN A 48 5.37 -18.40 10.82
C GLN A 48 6.72 -17.86 11.31
N VAL A 49 7.08 -16.62 10.97
CA VAL A 49 8.38 -16.02 11.31
C VAL A 49 8.36 -15.34 12.68
N PHE A 50 7.25 -14.68 13.03
CA PHE A 50 7.16 -13.80 14.21
C PHE A 50 6.26 -14.36 15.34
N GLY A 51 5.52 -15.44 15.10
CA GLY A 51 4.59 -16.06 16.05
C GLY A 51 3.19 -15.44 16.04
N ASP A 52 2.27 -16.04 16.81
CA ASP A 52 0.84 -15.70 16.84
C ASP A 52 0.50 -14.37 17.55
N GLN A 53 1.50 -13.55 17.88
CA GLN A 53 1.31 -12.24 18.52
C GLN A 53 1.20 -11.08 17.50
N VAL A 54 1.19 -11.40 16.20
CA VAL A 54 1.05 -10.44 15.10
C VAL A 54 -0.40 -10.29 14.65
#